data_AF-A0A2E8CBA9-F1
#
_entry.id   AF-A0A2E8CBA9-F1
#
_cell.length_a   1.000
_cell.length_b   1.000
_cell.length_c   1.000
_cell.angle_alpha   90.00
_cell.angle_beta   90.00
_cell.angle_gamma   90.00
#
_symmetry.space_group_name_H-M   'P 1'
#
loop_
_entity.id
_entity.type
_entity.pdbx_description
1 polymer ?
#
loop_
_entity_poly.entity_id
_entity_poly.type
_entity_poly.pdbx_seq_one_letter_code
_entity_poly.pdbx_strand_id
1 'polypeptide(L)'
;LSALAIGTIEVCSRKWLKGNAPLFEGFEPVMDSEGALRKMILVDCSSDDAETALFKAVKSPIPVYLAGSLCTSLKERESLIEIVIRYRLSDVFLSGCSIEDLPDSFKSNCHSLGCTLRELDLDRTQSHRVLPSLHRSTEIELSLASISDPWPQSKIHERIISILESSDIEQLVIDTGITENSASIQLTENQVILRLKKKLAVEVQTKLESHGFDSIVM
;
A
#
# COMPACT_ATOMS: atom_id res chain seq x y z
N LEU A 1 -5.40 -35.82 -38.03
CA LEU A 1 -4.96 -36.10 -36.63
C LEU A 1 -4.31 -34.88 -35.98
N SER A 2 -3.32 -34.23 -36.61
CA SER A 2 -2.61 -33.07 -36.04
C SER A 2 -3.50 -31.87 -35.74
N ALA A 3 -4.45 -31.53 -36.61
CA ALA A 3 -5.36 -30.41 -36.41
C ALA A 3 -6.31 -30.61 -35.21
N LEU A 4 -6.71 -31.85 -34.94
CA LEU A 4 -7.57 -32.18 -33.80
C LEU A 4 -6.80 -32.01 -32.47
N ALA A 5 -5.54 -32.45 -32.46
CA ALA A 5 -4.65 -32.31 -31.30
C ALA A 5 -4.36 -30.83 -30.96
N ILE A 6 -4.06 -30.01 -31.97
CA ILE A 6 -3.85 -28.56 -31.80
C ILE A 6 -5.12 -27.90 -31.24
N GLY A 7 -6.28 -28.22 -31.81
CA GLY A 7 -7.57 -27.69 -31.32
C GLY A 7 -7.85 -28.07 -29.87
N THR A 8 -7.57 -29.31 -29.46
CA THR A 8 -7.76 -29.73 -28.06
C THR A 8 -6.81 -29.04 -27.10
N ILE A 9 -5.53 -28.87 -27.47
CA ILE A 9 -4.55 -28.18 -26.62
C ILE A 9 -4.95 -26.72 -26.47
N GLU A 10 -5.36 -26.05 -27.55
CA GLU A 10 -5.76 -24.64 -27.48
C GLU A 10 -7.03 -24.45 -26.63
N VAL A 11 -8.03 -25.32 -26.75
CA VAL A 11 -9.26 -25.25 -25.94
C VAL A 11 -8.97 -25.48 -24.45
N CYS A 12 -8.13 -26.46 -24.12
CA CYS A 12 -7.76 -26.76 -22.73
C CYS A 12 -6.85 -25.68 -22.14
N SER A 13 -5.85 -25.20 -22.90
CA SER A 13 -4.90 -24.19 -22.44
C SER A 13 -5.52 -22.79 -22.33
N ARG A 14 -6.58 -22.47 -23.08
CA ARG A 14 -7.26 -21.17 -23.02
C ARG A 14 -7.73 -20.80 -21.62
N LYS A 15 -8.21 -21.75 -20.82
CA LYS A 15 -8.62 -21.48 -19.44
C LYS A 15 -7.42 -21.12 -18.55
N TRP A 16 -6.30 -21.80 -18.75
CA TRP A 16 -5.08 -21.58 -17.98
C TRP A 16 -4.37 -20.27 -18.40
N LEU A 17 -4.35 -19.98 -19.70
CA LEU A 17 -3.78 -18.75 -20.26
C LEU A 17 -4.60 -17.49 -19.93
N LYS A 18 -5.91 -17.64 -19.67
CA LYS A 18 -6.78 -16.53 -19.25
C LYS A 18 -6.93 -16.39 -17.74
N GLY A 19 -6.37 -17.33 -16.97
CA GLY A 19 -6.40 -17.24 -15.51
C GLY A 19 -5.57 -16.05 -15.03
N ASN A 20 -6.05 -15.36 -14.00
CA ASN A 20 -5.22 -14.43 -13.27
C ASN A 20 -4.12 -15.21 -12.56
N ALA A 21 -2.96 -14.59 -12.40
CA ALA A 21 -1.90 -15.18 -11.61
C ALA A 21 -2.36 -15.33 -10.15
N PRO A 22 -1.89 -16.35 -9.42
CA PRO A 22 -2.28 -16.55 -8.02
C PRO A 22 -2.05 -15.31 -7.14
N LEU A 23 -1.00 -14.54 -7.41
CA LEU A 23 -0.70 -13.29 -6.70
C LEU A 23 -1.78 -12.21 -6.88
N PHE A 24 -2.52 -12.24 -7.99
CA PHE A 24 -3.57 -11.27 -8.33
C PHE A 24 -4.97 -11.90 -8.26
N GLU A 25 -5.10 -13.10 -7.69
CA GLU A 25 -6.41 -13.72 -7.53
C GLU A 25 -7.25 -12.91 -6.55
N GLY A 26 -8.44 -12.49 -6.99
CA GLY A 26 -9.32 -11.60 -6.20
C GLY A 26 -8.98 -10.10 -6.27
N PHE A 27 -7.93 -9.71 -7.00
CA PHE A 27 -7.55 -8.31 -7.17
C PHE A 27 -7.80 -7.83 -8.60
N GLU A 28 -8.41 -6.66 -8.73
CA GLU A 28 -8.71 -6.05 -10.03
C GLU A 28 -7.83 -4.82 -10.28
N PRO A 29 -7.36 -4.61 -11.52
CA PRO A 29 -6.65 -3.39 -11.88
C PRO A 29 -7.58 -2.18 -11.77
N VAL A 30 -7.02 -1.03 -11.38
CA VAL A 30 -7.76 0.22 -11.22
C VAL A 30 -7.56 1.07 -12.47
N MET A 31 -8.63 1.66 -13.01
CA MET A 31 -8.50 2.64 -14.08
C MET A 31 -8.22 4.02 -13.49
N ASP A 32 -7.14 4.66 -13.93
CA ASP A 32 -6.81 6.02 -13.48
C ASP A 32 -7.60 7.10 -14.22
N SER A 33 -7.37 8.36 -13.84
CA SER A 33 -8.02 9.52 -14.46
C SER A 33 -7.66 9.73 -15.94
N GLU A 34 -6.56 9.13 -16.42
CA GLU A 34 -6.12 9.19 -17.81
C GLU A 34 -6.66 8.02 -18.64
N GLY A 35 -7.40 7.10 -18.01
CA GLY A 35 -7.95 5.91 -18.65
C GLY A 35 -6.96 4.75 -18.77
N ALA A 36 -5.79 4.85 -18.15
CA ALA A 36 -4.83 3.75 -18.11
C ALA A 36 -5.21 2.75 -17.01
N LEU A 37 -5.02 1.46 -17.31
CA LEU A 37 -5.20 0.39 -16.33
C LEU A 37 -3.95 0.25 -15.48
N ARG A 38 -4.11 0.46 -14.17
CA ARG A 38 -3.06 0.41 -13.17
C ARG A 38 -3.07 -0.95 -12.49
N LYS A 39 -1.95 -1.66 -12.62
CA LYS A 39 -1.69 -2.93 -11.94
C LYS A 39 -0.67 -2.68 -10.86
N MET A 40 -1.12 -2.84 -9.62
CA MET A 40 -0.39 -2.37 -8.46
C MET A 40 -0.10 -3.51 -7.51
N ILE A 41 0.94 -3.34 -6.71
CA ILE A 41 1.25 -4.22 -5.60
C ILE A 41 1.73 -3.37 -4.42
N LEU A 42 1.36 -3.79 -3.21
CA LEU A 42 1.97 -3.31 -1.98
C LEU A 42 3.11 -4.25 -1.63
N VAL A 43 4.31 -3.73 -1.44
CA VAL A 43 5.47 -4.48 -0.96
C VAL A 43 5.75 -4.04 0.45
N ASP A 44 5.59 -4.97 1.38
CA ASP A 44 6.00 -4.76 2.75
C ASP A 44 7.46 -5.18 2.91
N CYS A 45 8.31 -4.18 3.07
CA CYS A 45 9.75 -4.32 3.26
C CYS A 45 10.05 -4.18 4.75
N SER A 46 9.84 -5.26 5.48
CA SER A 46 9.86 -5.25 6.92
C SER A 46 10.93 -6.25 7.40
N SER A 47 11.89 -5.77 8.18
CA SER A 47 13.14 -6.49 8.48
C SER A 47 13.02 -7.50 9.63
N ASP A 48 11.83 -7.73 10.19
CA ASP A 48 11.65 -8.54 11.38
C ASP A 48 10.69 -9.73 11.18
N ASP A 49 11.09 -10.91 11.66
CA ASP A 49 10.39 -12.19 11.42
C ASP A 49 9.00 -12.24 12.10
N ALA A 50 8.72 -11.35 13.07
CA ALA A 50 7.42 -11.22 13.74
C ALA A 50 6.31 -10.65 12.82
N GLU A 51 6.66 -10.12 11.66
CA GLU A 51 5.77 -9.33 10.79
C GLU A 51 4.95 -10.19 9.81
N THR A 52 5.20 -11.50 9.74
CA THR A 52 4.38 -12.44 8.95
C THR A 52 2.92 -12.51 9.43
N ALA A 53 2.65 -12.19 10.71
CA ALA A 53 1.30 -12.08 11.25
C ALA A 53 0.58 -10.81 10.77
N LEU A 54 1.32 -9.69 10.63
CA LEU A 54 0.80 -8.43 10.10
C LEU A 54 0.38 -8.56 8.64
N PHE A 55 1.14 -9.31 7.83
CA PHE A 55 0.79 -9.62 6.44
C PHE A 55 -0.62 -10.18 6.26
N LYS A 56 -1.06 -11.06 7.16
CA LYS A 56 -2.41 -11.66 7.09
C LYS A 56 -3.51 -10.70 7.55
N ALA A 57 -3.14 -9.68 8.33
CA ALA A 57 -4.08 -8.73 8.90
C ALA A 57 -4.38 -7.56 7.95
N VAL A 58 -3.44 -7.19 7.06
CA VAL A 58 -3.62 -6.07 6.12
C VAL A 58 -4.72 -6.37 5.11
N LYS A 59 -5.83 -5.65 5.21
CA LYS A 59 -6.95 -5.64 4.25
C LYS A 59 -6.67 -4.62 3.15
N SER A 60 -5.78 -4.98 2.24
CA SER A 60 -5.42 -4.12 1.10
C SER A 60 -6.35 -4.34 -0.10
N PRO A 61 -6.72 -3.28 -0.86
CA PRO A 61 -7.41 -3.40 -2.15
C PRO A 61 -6.49 -3.86 -3.29
N ILE A 62 -5.18 -3.97 -3.04
CA ILE A 62 -4.15 -4.43 -3.98
C ILE A 62 -3.38 -5.60 -3.35
N PRO A 63 -2.80 -6.50 -4.15
CA PRO A 63 -2.06 -7.63 -3.59
C PRO A 63 -0.86 -7.15 -2.78
N VAL A 64 -0.52 -7.92 -1.76
CA VAL A 64 0.62 -7.65 -0.87
C VAL A 64 1.72 -8.66 -1.14
N TYR A 65 2.96 -8.20 -1.23
CA TYR A 65 4.16 -9.01 -1.39
C TYR A 65 5.13 -8.71 -0.26
N LEU A 66 5.71 -9.75 0.35
CA LEU A 66 6.67 -9.60 1.43
C LEU A 66 8.10 -9.62 0.89
N ALA A 67 8.90 -8.66 1.33
CA ALA A 67 10.33 -8.62 1.15
C ALA A 67 10.99 -8.36 2.51
N GLY A 68 12.06 -9.08 2.86
CA GLY A 68 12.72 -8.87 4.15
C GLY A 68 13.56 -7.58 4.15
N SER A 69 14.31 -7.33 3.07
CA SER A 69 15.13 -6.13 2.93
C SER A 69 15.48 -5.83 1.47
N LEU A 70 14.65 -5.03 0.81
CA LEU A 70 14.93 -4.57 -0.56
C LEU A 70 16.21 -3.74 -0.65
N CYS A 71 16.56 -2.99 0.40
CA CYS A 71 17.75 -2.13 0.40
C CYS A 71 19.05 -2.96 0.34
N THR A 72 19.09 -4.12 0.99
CA THR A 72 20.31 -4.94 1.10
C THR A 72 20.30 -6.17 0.18
N SER A 73 19.15 -6.79 -0.02
CA SER A 73 19.03 -8.05 -0.76
C SER A 73 18.92 -7.81 -2.27
N LEU A 74 19.96 -8.21 -3.02
CA LEU A 74 19.88 -8.24 -4.48
C LEU A 74 18.82 -9.25 -4.96
N LYS A 75 18.77 -10.43 -4.31
CA LYS A 75 17.86 -11.52 -4.68
C LYS A 75 16.39 -11.11 -4.58
N GLU A 76 16.01 -10.38 -3.53
CA GLU A 76 14.63 -9.90 -3.37
C GLU A 76 14.28 -8.84 -4.40
N ARG A 77 15.23 -7.93 -4.71
CA ARG A 77 15.06 -6.95 -5.78
C ARG A 77 14.89 -7.62 -7.15
N GLU A 78 15.70 -8.62 -7.48
CA GLU A 78 15.56 -9.39 -8.71
C GLU A 78 14.21 -10.11 -8.78
N SER A 79 13.78 -10.69 -7.66
CA SER A 79 12.46 -11.36 -7.55
C SER A 79 11.32 -10.35 -7.76
N LEU A 80 11.40 -9.16 -7.18
CA LEU A 80 10.42 -8.09 -7.39
C LEU A 80 10.43 -7.59 -8.84
N ILE A 81 11.59 -7.46 -9.48
CA ILE A 81 11.68 -7.14 -10.92
C ILE A 81 11.01 -8.23 -11.76
N GLU A 82 11.22 -9.52 -11.45
CA GLU A 82 10.53 -10.61 -12.15
C GLU A 82 9.01 -10.47 -12.04
N ILE A 83 8.50 -10.16 -10.84
CA ILE A 83 7.07 -9.91 -10.60
C ILE A 83 6.58 -8.71 -11.45
N VAL A 84 7.32 -7.60 -11.45
CA VAL A 84 7.00 -6.40 -12.25
C VAL A 84 6.89 -6.75 -13.73
N ILE A 85 7.87 -7.47 -14.28
CA ILE A 85 7.89 -7.87 -15.70
C ILE A 85 6.74 -8.83 -16.00
N ARG A 86 6.59 -9.88 -15.19
CA ARG A 86 5.66 -10.98 -15.43
C ARG A 86 4.21 -10.49 -15.42
N TYR A 87 3.87 -9.58 -14.52
CA TYR A 87 2.50 -9.10 -14.34
C TYR A 87 2.24 -7.74 -14.96
N ARG A 88 3.28 -7.10 -15.52
CA ARG A 88 3.24 -5.75 -16.11
C ARG A 88 2.71 -4.74 -15.10
N LEU A 89 3.37 -4.67 -13.95
CA LEU A 89 3.00 -3.72 -12.91
C LEU A 89 3.30 -2.30 -13.35
N SER A 90 2.35 -1.41 -13.07
CA SER A 90 2.50 0.03 -13.30
C SER A 90 2.99 0.74 -12.05
N ASP A 91 2.68 0.20 -10.87
CA ASP A 91 3.02 0.84 -9.60
C ASP A 91 3.38 -0.21 -8.54
N VAL A 92 4.37 0.11 -7.73
CA VAL A 92 4.79 -0.66 -6.55
C VAL A 92 4.78 0.30 -5.38
N PHE A 93 3.88 0.07 -4.43
CA PHE A 93 3.86 0.78 -3.15
C PHE A 93 4.80 0.07 -2.18
N LEU A 94 5.62 0.82 -1.46
CA LEU A 94 6.58 0.31 -0.49
C LEU A 94 6.14 0.73 0.91
N SER A 95 6.08 -0.22 1.84
CA SER A 95 6.04 0.05 3.29
C SER A 95 7.33 -0.43 3.94
N GLY A 96 7.81 0.29 4.97
CA GLY A 96 8.95 -0.10 5.79
C GLY A 96 10.34 0.13 5.18
N CYS A 97 10.43 0.64 3.95
CA CYS A 97 11.67 1.13 3.38
C CYS A 97 11.47 2.42 2.58
N SER A 98 12.47 3.29 2.63
CA SER A 98 12.47 4.50 1.81
C SER A 98 12.96 4.22 0.40
N ILE A 99 12.35 4.89 -0.59
CA ILE A 99 12.82 4.85 -1.98
C ILE A 99 14.25 5.41 -2.07
N GLU A 100 14.61 6.36 -1.22
CA GLU A 100 15.93 6.98 -1.22
C GLU A 100 17.04 5.95 -0.92
N ASP A 101 16.77 5.00 -0.04
CA ASP A 101 17.71 3.94 0.37
C ASP A 101 17.83 2.81 -0.67
N LEU A 102 16.94 2.77 -1.67
CA LEU A 102 17.00 1.76 -2.72
C LEU A 102 18.10 2.06 -3.74
N PRO A 103 18.87 1.04 -4.18
CA PRO A 103 19.94 1.27 -5.15
C PRO A 103 19.43 1.80 -6.50
N ASP A 104 20.19 2.74 -7.09
CA ASP A 104 19.81 3.42 -8.33
C ASP A 104 19.57 2.48 -9.50
N SER A 105 20.31 1.37 -9.57
CA SER A 105 20.10 0.34 -10.59
C SER A 105 18.70 -0.28 -10.51
N PHE A 106 18.19 -0.52 -9.29
CA PHE A 106 16.84 -1.05 -9.10
C PHE A 106 15.77 -0.02 -9.46
N LYS A 107 15.93 1.23 -9.01
CA LYS A 107 15.03 2.34 -9.35
C LYS A 107 14.95 2.55 -10.87
N SER A 108 16.09 2.55 -11.54
CA SER A 108 16.19 2.69 -13.00
C SER A 108 15.55 1.53 -13.75
N ASN A 109 15.70 0.29 -13.27
CA ASN A 109 15.05 -0.87 -13.85
C ASN A 109 13.52 -0.77 -13.76
N CYS A 110 12.97 -0.42 -12.59
CA CYS A 110 11.53 -0.21 -12.42
C CYS A 110 11.01 0.88 -13.37
N HIS A 111 11.69 2.03 -13.40
CA HIS A 111 11.33 3.13 -14.30
C HIS A 111 11.36 2.72 -15.78
N SER A 112 12.40 1.99 -16.20
CA SER A 112 12.54 1.52 -17.60
C SER A 112 11.46 0.51 -18.00
N LEU A 113 10.88 -0.19 -17.03
CA LEU A 113 9.74 -1.09 -17.22
C LEU A 113 8.39 -0.37 -17.18
N GLY A 114 8.37 0.96 -17.01
CA GLY A 114 7.14 1.72 -16.84
C GLY A 114 6.47 1.53 -15.47
N CYS A 115 7.23 1.05 -14.48
CA CYS A 115 6.76 0.82 -13.11
C CYS A 115 7.21 1.96 -12.20
N THR A 116 6.26 2.62 -11.54
CA THR A 116 6.52 3.70 -10.59
C THR A 116 6.68 3.13 -9.19
N LEU A 117 7.82 3.40 -8.54
CA LEU A 117 7.99 3.13 -7.13
C LEU A 117 7.34 4.25 -6.32
N ARG A 118 6.54 3.90 -5.32
CA ARG A 118 5.82 4.85 -4.45
C ARG A 118 6.04 4.45 -3.00
N GLU A 119 6.32 5.42 -2.15
CA GLU A 119 6.57 5.19 -0.73
C GLU A 119 5.31 5.51 0.07
N LEU A 120 4.97 4.65 1.03
CA LEU A 120 4.00 4.97 2.06
C LEU A 120 4.75 5.66 3.21
N ASP A 121 4.36 6.90 3.54
CA ASP A 121 4.98 7.68 4.62
C ASP A 121 4.57 7.10 5.99
N LEU A 122 5.23 6.02 6.40
CA LEU A 122 4.99 5.27 7.64
C LEU A 122 6.15 5.40 8.63
N ASP A 123 7.36 5.72 8.17
CA ASP A 123 8.55 5.72 9.02
C ASP A 123 8.58 6.94 9.95
N ARG A 124 8.10 8.10 9.49
CA ARG A 124 7.95 9.29 10.33
C ARG A 124 6.92 9.07 11.44
N THR A 125 5.92 8.27 11.15
CA THR A 125 4.84 7.87 12.06
C THR A 125 5.37 7.09 13.26
N GLN A 126 6.40 6.25 13.06
CA GLN A 126 7.07 5.52 14.13
C GLN A 126 7.97 6.42 15.00
N SER A 127 8.47 7.54 14.46
CA SER A 127 9.35 8.44 15.22
C SER A 127 8.63 9.17 16.37
N HIS A 128 7.29 9.20 16.34
CA HIS A 128 6.44 9.73 17.41
C HIS A 128 6.16 8.73 18.55
N ARG A 129 6.74 7.52 18.49
CA ARG A 129 6.50 6.44 19.45
C ARG A 129 7.79 5.87 20.01
N VAL A 130 7.71 5.37 21.24
CA VAL A 130 8.77 4.57 21.88
C VAL A 130 8.58 3.07 21.58
N LEU A 131 7.32 2.65 21.38
CA LEU A 131 6.92 1.26 21.11
C LEU A 131 6.09 1.20 19.81
N PRO A 132 6.20 0.10 19.04
CA PRO A 132 5.47 -0.04 17.79
C PRO A 132 3.95 -0.03 18.00
N SER A 133 3.22 0.47 17.00
CA SER A 133 1.75 0.48 17.00
C SER A 133 1.18 -0.94 17.03
N LEU A 134 0.18 -1.18 17.88
CA LEU A 134 -0.59 -2.44 17.85
C LEU A 134 -1.45 -2.56 16.60
N HIS A 135 -1.72 -1.43 15.93
CA HIS A 135 -2.59 -1.32 14.77
C HIS A 135 -1.82 -0.99 13.49
N ARG A 136 -0.58 -1.49 13.36
CA ARG A 136 0.30 -1.21 12.20
C ARG A 136 -0.32 -1.60 10.85
N SER A 137 -1.09 -2.70 10.80
CA SER A 137 -1.81 -3.07 9.58
C SER A 137 -2.82 -2.00 9.18
N THR A 138 -3.55 -1.45 10.15
CA THR A 138 -4.53 -0.40 9.91
C THR A 138 -3.86 0.92 9.51
N GLU A 139 -2.67 1.24 10.05
CA GLU A 139 -1.88 2.38 9.59
C GLU A 139 -1.49 2.27 8.11
N ILE A 140 -1.06 1.08 7.67
CA ILE A 140 -0.76 0.79 6.27
C ILE A 140 -2.02 0.95 5.41
N GLU A 141 -3.15 0.38 5.84
CA GLU A 141 -4.44 0.47 5.14
C GLU A 141 -4.90 1.92 5.00
N LEU A 142 -4.85 2.71 6.07
CA LEU A 142 -5.23 4.12 6.07
C LEU A 142 -4.29 4.96 5.19
N SER A 143 -2.98 4.69 5.26
CA SER A 143 -1.99 5.34 4.41
C SER A 143 -2.30 5.07 2.94
N LEU A 144 -2.55 3.82 2.55
CA LEU A 144 -2.94 3.43 1.21
C LEU A 144 -4.29 4.06 0.77
N ALA A 145 -5.28 4.10 1.67
CA ALA A 145 -6.57 4.72 1.42
C ALA A 145 -6.52 6.24 1.21
N SER A 146 -5.49 6.90 1.76
CA SER A 146 -5.28 8.33 1.60
C SER A 146 -4.74 8.72 0.21
N ILE A 147 -4.26 7.76 -0.57
CA ILE A 147 -3.62 8.00 -1.86
C ILE A 147 -4.65 8.38 -2.93
N SER A 148 -4.38 9.47 -3.65
CA SER A 148 -5.25 10.06 -4.68
C SER A 148 -4.91 9.68 -6.12
N ASP A 149 -3.84 8.92 -6.34
CA ASP A 149 -3.47 8.40 -7.66
C ASP A 149 -2.99 6.95 -7.45
N PRO A 150 -3.68 5.95 -8.03
CA PRO A 150 -4.66 6.08 -9.12
C PRO A 150 -6.13 6.16 -8.71
N TRP A 151 -6.44 6.12 -7.42
CA TRP A 151 -7.83 6.20 -6.96
C TRP A 151 -8.36 7.64 -6.91
N PRO A 152 -9.66 7.87 -7.16
CA PRO A 152 -10.23 9.22 -7.13
C PRO A 152 -10.05 9.92 -5.77
N GLN A 153 -9.55 11.16 -5.80
CA GLN A 153 -9.42 11.99 -4.59
C GLN A 153 -10.76 12.19 -3.86
N SER A 154 -11.86 12.30 -4.61
CA SER A 154 -13.21 12.45 -4.04
C SER A 154 -13.59 11.28 -3.13
N LYS A 155 -13.03 10.08 -3.35
CA LYS A 155 -13.33 8.85 -2.61
C LYS A 155 -12.44 8.63 -1.38
N ILE A 156 -11.47 9.51 -1.11
CA ILE A 156 -10.52 9.31 0.01
C ILE A 156 -11.25 9.19 1.36
N HIS A 157 -12.14 10.11 1.66
CA HIS A 157 -12.86 10.12 2.93
C HIS A 157 -13.73 8.86 3.14
N GLU A 158 -14.43 8.40 2.10
CA GLU A 158 -15.21 7.16 2.15
C GLU A 158 -14.31 5.96 2.46
N ARG A 159 -13.13 5.87 1.81
CA ARG A 159 -12.17 4.79 2.06
C ARG A 159 -11.64 4.83 3.49
N ILE A 160 -11.22 6.01 3.98
CA ILE A 160 -10.75 6.18 5.35
C ILE A 160 -11.83 5.78 6.37
N ILE A 161 -13.04 6.29 6.22
CA ILE A 161 -14.16 5.97 7.13
C ILE A 161 -14.45 4.47 7.11
N SER A 162 -14.49 3.84 5.94
CA SER A 162 -14.76 2.40 5.84
C SER A 162 -13.74 1.53 6.56
N ILE A 163 -12.46 1.95 6.58
CA ILE A 163 -11.41 1.25 7.34
C ILE A 163 -11.65 1.45 8.84
N LEU A 164 -11.91 2.68 9.27
CA LEU A 164 -12.13 3.03 10.67
C LEU A 164 -13.36 2.31 11.26
N GLU A 165 -14.48 2.26 10.53
CA GLU A 165 -15.69 1.52 10.92
C GLU A 165 -15.46 0.01 11.07
N SER A 166 -14.48 -0.53 10.35
CA SER A 166 -14.14 -1.95 10.39
C SER A 166 -13.01 -2.29 11.37
N SER A 167 -12.49 -1.29 12.07
CA SER A 167 -11.33 -1.37 12.95
C SER A 167 -11.71 -1.11 14.41
N ASP A 168 -10.99 -1.72 15.35
CA ASP A 168 -11.20 -1.54 16.79
C ASP A 168 -10.40 -0.33 17.35
N ILE A 169 -10.26 0.73 16.55
CA ILE A 169 -9.45 1.90 16.93
C ILE A 169 -10.29 2.88 17.74
N GLU A 170 -9.77 3.30 18.89
CA GLU A 170 -10.43 4.26 19.77
C GLU A 170 -10.22 5.72 19.34
N GLN A 171 -9.04 6.04 18.78
CA GLN A 171 -8.70 7.41 18.42
C GLN A 171 -7.76 7.49 17.21
N LEU A 172 -8.10 8.37 16.26
CA LEU A 172 -7.28 8.71 15.10
C LEU A 172 -6.55 10.04 15.31
N VAL A 173 -5.25 10.05 15.08
CA VAL A 173 -4.42 11.26 15.05
C VAL A 173 -4.09 11.60 13.61
N ILE A 174 -4.44 12.79 13.16
CA ILE A 174 -4.17 13.27 11.81
C ILE A 174 -2.96 14.20 11.84
N ASP A 175 -1.84 13.77 11.28
CA ASP A 175 -0.63 14.59 11.14
C ASP A 175 -0.67 15.39 9.83
N THR A 176 -0.60 16.72 9.91
CA THR A 176 -0.55 17.59 8.73
C THR A 176 0.87 17.90 8.24
N GLY A 177 1.90 17.50 8.99
CA GLY A 177 3.30 17.72 8.69
C GLY A 177 3.73 19.19 8.81
N ILE A 178 2.91 20.05 9.41
CA ILE A 178 3.20 21.48 9.61
C ILE A 178 3.21 21.75 11.12
N THR A 179 4.31 21.43 11.79
CA THR A 179 4.64 22.08 13.06
C THR A 179 6.14 21.99 13.36
N GLU A 180 6.79 23.15 13.45
CA GLU A 180 8.07 23.37 14.16
C GLU A 180 7.93 23.17 15.69
N ASN A 181 6.76 22.72 16.17
CA ASN A 181 6.39 22.54 17.58
C ASN A 181 5.84 21.14 17.93
N SER A 182 5.99 20.14 17.06
CA SER A 182 5.49 18.76 17.27
C SER A 182 6.27 17.94 18.33
N ALA A 183 7.24 18.56 19.01
CA ALA A 183 8.20 17.90 19.91
C ALA A 183 7.63 17.43 21.28
N SER A 184 6.31 17.32 21.47
CA SER A 184 5.76 16.98 22.82
C SER A 184 4.59 16.01 22.86
N ILE A 185 4.06 15.53 21.73
CA ILE A 185 3.00 14.52 21.74
C ILE A 185 3.64 13.15 21.53
N GLN A 186 3.68 12.35 22.59
CA GLN A 186 4.02 10.93 22.52
C GLN A 186 2.74 10.16 22.24
N LEU A 187 2.72 9.42 21.14
CA LEU A 187 1.59 8.56 20.80
C LEU A 187 1.64 7.29 21.63
N THR A 188 0.46 6.84 22.07
CA THR A 188 0.28 5.56 22.75
C THR A 188 0.17 4.41 21.75
N GLU A 189 0.36 3.17 22.20
CA GLU A 189 0.29 1.97 21.35
C GLU A 189 -1.08 1.76 20.67
N ASN A 190 -2.17 2.23 21.30
CA ASN A 190 -3.54 2.05 20.82
C ASN A 190 -4.05 3.19 19.92
N GLN A 191 -3.33 4.31 19.86
CA GLN A 191 -3.64 5.38 18.92
C GLN A 191 -3.15 5.00 17.53
N VAL A 192 -3.84 5.47 16.50
CA VAL A 192 -3.45 5.32 15.10
C VAL A 192 -3.23 6.68 14.51
N ILE A 193 -2.17 6.84 13.73
CA ILE A 193 -1.79 8.11 13.13
C ILE A 193 -1.83 8.00 11.61
N LEU A 194 -2.45 9.00 10.98
CA LEU A 194 -2.62 9.10 9.54
C LEU A 194 -2.11 10.47 9.09
N ARG A 195 -1.13 10.47 8.19
CA ARG A 195 -0.62 11.71 7.63
C ARG A 195 -1.49 12.16 6.45
N LEU A 196 -1.96 13.41 6.51
CA LEU A 196 -2.74 14.02 5.43
C LEU A 196 -2.25 15.44 5.14
N LYS A 197 -2.35 15.88 3.88
CA LYS A 197 -2.14 17.31 3.58
C LYS A 197 -3.19 18.14 4.33
N LYS A 198 -2.80 19.30 4.88
CA LYS A 198 -3.68 20.18 5.68
C LYS A 198 -5.10 20.36 5.14
N LYS A 199 -5.25 20.62 3.84
CA LYS A 199 -6.57 20.77 3.21
C LYS A 199 -7.43 19.50 3.35
N LEU A 200 -6.84 18.35 3.04
CA LEU A 200 -7.50 17.05 3.11
C LEU A 200 -7.76 16.63 4.56
N ALA A 201 -6.86 16.96 5.49
CA ALA A 201 -7.04 16.71 6.92
C ALA A 201 -8.31 17.35 7.46
N VAL A 202 -8.56 18.64 7.15
CA VAL A 202 -9.77 19.35 7.58
C VAL A 202 -11.03 18.74 6.97
N GLU A 203 -10.98 18.37 5.68
CA GLU A 203 -12.11 17.72 5.00
C GLU A 203 -12.44 16.34 5.60
N VAL A 204 -11.41 15.56 5.95
CA VAL A 204 -11.57 14.24 6.59
C VAL A 204 -12.07 14.40 8.03
N GLN A 205 -11.47 15.27 8.82
CA GLN A 205 -11.88 15.54 10.21
C GLN A 205 -13.37 15.90 10.30
N THR A 206 -13.83 16.83 9.47
CA THR A 206 -15.24 17.27 9.46
C THR A 206 -16.20 16.10 9.23
N LYS A 207 -15.78 15.12 8.41
CA LYS A 207 -16.59 13.94 8.08
C LYS A 207 -16.46 12.85 9.14
N LEU A 208 -15.33 12.74 9.83
CA LEU A 208 -15.16 11.83 10.95
C LEU A 208 -16.05 12.23 12.12
N GLU A 209 -16.06 13.52 12.45
CA GLU A 209 -16.91 14.08 13.50
C GLU A 209 -18.40 13.84 13.19
N SER A 210 -18.81 13.94 11.91
CA SER A 210 -20.20 13.65 11.52
C SER A 210 -20.58 12.16 11.65
N HIS A 211 -19.59 11.26 11.69
CA HIS A 211 -19.78 9.82 11.91
C HIS A 211 -19.51 9.42 13.38
N GLY A 212 -19.24 10.39 14.27
CA GLY A 212 -19.04 10.15 15.70
C GLY A 212 -17.66 9.60 16.07
N PHE A 213 -16.67 9.69 15.17
CA PHE A 213 -15.28 9.31 15.46
C PHE A 213 -14.50 10.48 16.06
N ASP A 214 -13.77 10.21 17.15
CA ASP A 214 -12.86 11.19 17.75
C ASP A 214 -11.56 11.28 16.92
N SER A 215 -11.17 12.48 16.54
CA SER A 215 -9.94 12.71 15.79
C SER A 215 -9.20 13.96 16.23
N ILE A 216 -7.89 13.86 16.36
CA ILE A 216 -6.99 14.95 16.77
C ILE A 216 -6.17 15.37 15.55
N VAL A 217 -6.17 16.64 15.18
CA VAL A 217 -5.32 17.16 14.08
C VAL A 217 -4.08 17.84 14.66
N MET A 218 -2.90 17.49 14.13
CA MET A 218 -1.58 17.99 14.50
C MET A 218 -0.85 18.71 13.35
#